data_AF-A0A1C3EU56-F1
#
_entry.id   AF-A0A1C3EU56-F1
#
_cell.length_a   1.000
_cell.length_b   1.000
_cell.length_c   1.000
_cell.angle_alpha   90.00
_cell.angle_beta   90.00
_cell.angle_gamma   90.00
#
_symmetry.space_group_name_H-M   'P 1'
#
loop_
_entity.id
_entity.type
_entity.pdbx_description
1 polymer ?
#
loop_
_entity_poly.entity_id
_entity_poly.type
_entity_poly.pdbx_seq_one_letter_code
_entity_poly.pdbx_strand_id
1 'polypeptide(L)'
;MTQAWPTYPAPRKLALVVSCVDYRLLDDIVSYLHLDNMTNRYYHFAIAGTALSLVEKLRKDDFQPPEPGDVESYERANIKTESDLMKLFCAWKRTFFDQVKAGLILTKQGISDIYIIQHENCGAFRIYLNKDIETKCCGETDDHQHCANFEIELHQWYAKEFKRQIQRDWNGFVGKLFDDQWQSSKEFGIKCEAADDQKAQTKRPDDDKPKAPEIHLLYMNLRGEMLNLEEWEPDPKTYKVKEKKKSKKSKDAKKSE
;
A
#
# COMPACT_ATOMS: atom_id res chain seq x y z
N MET A 1 -10.50 -21.80 18.23
CA MET A 1 -10.40 -20.38 18.60
C MET A 1 -11.14 -19.61 17.52
N THR A 2 -12.09 -18.75 17.88
CA THR A 2 -12.81 -17.89 16.92
C THR A 2 -11.89 -16.73 16.55
N GLN A 3 -11.32 -16.78 15.34
CA GLN A 3 -10.49 -15.70 14.80
C GLN A 3 -11.37 -14.44 14.70
N ALA A 4 -10.97 -13.37 15.38
CA ALA A 4 -11.71 -12.11 15.43
C ALA A 4 -11.37 -11.29 14.18
N TRP A 5 -12.23 -11.38 13.16
CA TRP A 5 -12.07 -10.62 11.93
C TRP A 5 -12.57 -9.18 12.08
N PRO A 6 -11.97 -8.21 11.38
CA PRO A 6 -12.52 -6.86 11.27
C PRO A 6 -13.99 -6.89 10.85
N THR A 7 -14.82 -6.08 11.49
CA THR A 7 -16.25 -6.00 11.16
C THR A 7 -16.51 -4.85 10.19
N TYR A 8 -16.92 -5.18 8.98
CA TYR A 8 -17.48 -4.24 7.99
C TYR A 8 -18.65 -4.96 7.27
N PRO A 9 -19.55 -4.25 6.60
CA PRO A 9 -20.63 -4.91 5.86
C PRO A 9 -20.04 -5.72 4.69
N ALA A 10 -20.28 -7.04 4.69
CA ALA A 10 -19.83 -7.91 3.60
C ALA A 10 -20.29 -7.37 2.22
N PRO A 11 -19.41 -7.41 1.21
CA PRO A 11 -19.68 -6.81 -0.08
C PRO A 11 -20.83 -7.54 -0.77
N ARG A 12 -21.87 -6.78 -1.12
CA ARG A 12 -23.08 -7.34 -1.77
C ARG A 12 -22.98 -7.38 -3.28
N LYS A 13 -21.90 -6.87 -3.86
CA LYS A 13 -21.60 -6.88 -5.30
C LYS A 13 -20.15 -7.34 -5.50
N LEU A 14 -19.63 -7.17 -6.71
CA LEU A 14 -18.28 -7.61 -7.07
C LEU A 14 -17.22 -6.73 -6.40
N ALA A 15 -16.22 -7.36 -5.79
CA ALA A 15 -15.09 -6.68 -5.16
C ALA A 15 -13.80 -6.79 -5.99
N LEU A 16 -12.82 -5.94 -5.65
CA LEU A 16 -11.44 -6.06 -6.10
C LEU A 16 -10.55 -6.23 -4.87
N VAL A 17 -9.73 -7.27 -4.86
CA VAL A 17 -8.75 -7.53 -3.81
C VAL A 17 -7.37 -7.23 -4.36
N VAL A 18 -6.63 -6.38 -3.67
CA VAL A 18 -5.25 -6.02 -3.94
C VAL A 18 -4.38 -6.57 -2.80
N SER A 19 -3.48 -7.49 -3.09
CA SER A 19 -2.61 -8.10 -2.08
C SER A 19 -1.15 -8.15 -2.53
N CYS A 20 -0.29 -8.61 -1.63
CA CYS A 20 1.08 -8.91 -1.99
C CYS A 20 1.15 -10.19 -2.83
N VAL A 21 2.23 -10.35 -3.61
CA VAL A 21 2.58 -11.59 -4.32
C VAL A 21 3.16 -12.66 -3.38
N ASP A 22 3.27 -12.35 -2.09
CA ASP A 22 3.80 -13.27 -1.08
C ASP A 22 2.95 -14.53 -1.00
N TYR A 23 3.56 -15.68 -1.29
CA TYR A 23 2.87 -16.97 -1.35
C TYR A 23 2.31 -17.42 0.00
N ARG A 24 2.84 -16.89 1.12
CA ARG A 24 2.40 -17.23 2.47
C ARG A 24 0.98 -16.76 2.77
N LEU A 25 0.48 -15.78 2.01
CA LEU A 25 -0.81 -15.14 2.28
C LEU A 25 -1.99 -15.78 1.55
N LEU A 26 -1.73 -16.58 0.51
CA LEU A 26 -2.77 -16.93 -0.45
C LEU A 26 -3.94 -17.68 0.20
N ASP A 27 -3.63 -18.73 0.97
CA ASP A 27 -4.63 -19.58 1.60
C ASP A 27 -5.42 -18.83 2.68
N ASP A 28 -4.75 -17.97 3.45
CA ASP A 28 -5.38 -17.16 4.50
C ASP A 28 -6.28 -16.07 3.91
N ILE A 29 -5.85 -15.41 2.83
CA ILE A 29 -6.68 -14.45 2.10
C ILE A 29 -7.91 -15.15 1.54
N VAL A 30 -7.75 -16.28 0.85
CA VAL A 30 -8.89 -17.01 0.28
C VAL A 30 -9.86 -17.47 1.38
N SER A 31 -9.33 -17.97 2.50
CA SER A 31 -10.13 -18.38 3.66
C SER A 31 -10.91 -17.21 4.26
N TYR A 32 -10.25 -16.07 4.43
CA TYR A 32 -10.88 -14.84 4.90
C TYR A 32 -12.01 -14.38 3.98
N LEU A 33 -11.74 -14.30 2.67
CA LEU A 33 -12.72 -13.88 1.67
C LEU A 33 -13.89 -14.88 1.56
N HIS A 34 -13.63 -16.19 1.75
CA HIS A 34 -14.69 -17.20 1.81
C HIS A 34 -15.63 -16.96 3.00
N LEU A 35 -15.08 -16.71 4.19
CA LEU A 35 -15.85 -16.41 5.40
C LEU A 35 -16.66 -15.12 5.26
N ASP A 36 -16.16 -14.16 4.47
CA ASP A 36 -16.86 -12.92 4.15
C ASP A 36 -17.79 -13.02 2.92
N ASN A 37 -18.15 -14.25 2.53
CA ASN A 37 -19.10 -14.54 1.45
C ASN A 37 -18.69 -13.97 0.07
N MET A 38 -17.38 -13.86 -0.18
CA MET A 38 -16.81 -13.36 -1.44
C MET A 38 -16.43 -14.48 -2.43
N THR A 39 -16.68 -15.75 -2.14
CA THR A 39 -16.38 -16.85 -3.08
C THR A 39 -16.99 -16.60 -4.46
N ASN A 40 -16.15 -16.55 -5.51
CA ASN A 40 -16.52 -16.20 -6.90
C ASN A 40 -17.06 -14.78 -7.10
N ARG A 41 -16.71 -13.83 -6.23
CA ARG A 41 -17.24 -12.46 -6.23
C ARG A 41 -16.18 -11.38 -6.14
N TYR A 42 -14.92 -11.72 -6.38
CA TYR A 42 -13.84 -10.76 -6.42
C TYR A 42 -12.88 -11.03 -7.58
N TYR A 43 -12.28 -9.96 -8.08
CA TYR A 43 -11.02 -10.04 -8.83
C TYR A 43 -9.85 -9.91 -7.87
N HIS A 44 -8.77 -10.64 -8.11
CA HIS A 44 -7.58 -10.59 -7.27
C HIS A 44 -6.39 -10.07 -8.09
N PHE A 45 -5.83 -8.95 -7.66
CA PHE A 45 -4.60 -8.39 -8.20
C PHE A 45 -3.48 -8.53 -7.15
N ALA A 46 -2.55 -9.45 -7.39
CA ALA A 46 -1.38 -9.66 -6.53
C ALA A 46 -0.17 -8.93 -7.11
N ILE A 47 0.51 -8.13 -6.28
CA ILE A 47 1.70 -7.37 -6.68
C ILE A 47 2.69 -7.22 -5.51
N ALA A 48 3.99 -7.25 -5.79
CA ALA A 48 5.01 -7.12 -4.75
C ALA A 48 4.86 -5.79 -3.97
N GLY A 49 4.55 -5.87 -2.68
CA GLY A 49 4.38 -4.71 -1.80
C GLY A 49 2.99 -4.07 -1.79
N THR A 50 2.00 -4.66 -2.49
CA THR A 50 0.61 -4.18 -2.50
C THR A 50 0.55 -2.67 -2.80
N ALA A 51 0.09 -1.84 -1.84
CA ALA A 51 -0.06 -0.40 -2.01
C ALA A 51 1.27 0.33 -2.21
N LEU A 52 2.37 -0.11 -1.59
CA LEU A 52 3.70 0.52 -1.75
C LEU A 52 4.06 0.67 -3.23
N SER A 53 3.73 -0.35 -4.01
CA SER A 53 4.10 -0.46 -5.42
C SER A 53 3.16 0.30 -6.37
N LEU A 54 2.08 0.86 -5.83
CA LEU A 54 1.00 1.51 -6.58
C LEU A 54 0.82 2.99 -6.22
N VAL A 55 1.67 3.55 -5.36
CA VAL A 55 1.66 4.98 -5.03
C VAL A 55 2.42 5.84 -6.05
N GLU A 56 1.99 7.09 -6.17
CA GLU A 56 2.64 8.14 -6.98
C GLU A 56 3.84 8.79 -6.29
N LYS A 57 3.96 8.60 -4.98
CA LYS A 57 5.03 9.19 -4.18
C LYS A 57 5.34 8.30 -2.98
N LEU A 58 6.60 8.31 -2.58
CA LEU A 58 7.03 7.69 -1.35
C LEU A 58 6.79 8.64 -0.16
N ARG A 59 6.76 8.06 1.04
CA ARG A 59 6.83 8.85 2.26
C ARG A 59 8.22 9.48 2.33
N LYS A 60 8.30 10.71 2.85
CA LYS A 60 9.56 11.43 2.95
C LYS A 60 10.59 10.58 3.72
N ASP A 61 11.81 10.54 3.20
CA ASP A 61 12.97 9.87 3.81
C ASP A 61 12.85 8.32 3.88
N ASP A 62 11.84 7.72 3.25
CA ASP A 62 11.67 6.26 3.23
C ASP A 62 12.58 5.55 2.23
N PHE A 63 12.89 6.18 1.09
CA PHE A 63 13.81 5.60 0.12
C PHE A 63 15.25 5.79 0.60
N GLN A 64 15.96 4.67 0.77
CA GLN A 64 17.38 4.69 1.02
C GLN A 64 18.12 3.99 -0.15
N PRO A 65 19.07 4.69 -0.80
CA PRO A 65 19.88 4.08 -1.84
C PRO A 65 20.66 2.89 -1.26
N PRO A 66 21.02 1.90 -2.09
CA PRO A 66 21.80 0.75 -1.63
C PRO A 66 23.19 1.22 -1.21
N GLU A 67 23.72 0.66 -0.12
CA GLU A 67 25.13 0.84 0.21
C GLU A 67 26.00 -0.06 -0.69
N PRO A 68 27.20 0.41 -1.11
CA PRO A 68 28.13 -0.41 -1.87
C PRO A 68 28.54 -1.67 -1.10
N GLY A 69 28.35 -2.85 -1.69
CA GLY A 69 28.74 -4.14 -1.09
C GLY A 69 27.62 -4.88 -0.34
N ASP A 70 26.40 -4.32 -0.30
CA ASP A 70 25.22 -5.02 0.19
C ASP A 70 24.73 -6.02 -0.88
N VAL A 71 25.36 -7.21 -0.90
CA VAL A 71 25.14 -8.26 -1.92
C VAL A 71 23.74 -8.86 -1.80
N GLU A 72 23.14 -8.88 -0.61
CA GLU A 72 21.81 -9.44 -0.34
C GLU A 72 20.67 -8.53 -0.80
N SER A 73 20.93 -7.23 -0.89
CA SER A 73 20.07 -6.26 -1.61
C SER A 73 20.04 -6.48 -3.14
N TYR A 74 20.81 -7.46 -3.65
CA TYR A 74 20.98 -7.96 -5.02
C TYR A 74 20.52 -7.02 -6.14
N GLU A 75 21.49 -6.47 -6.90
CA GLU A 75 21.36 -6.19 -8.33
C GLU A 75 19.98 -5.62 -8.76
N ARG A 76 19.47 -4.68 -7.96
CA ARG A 76 18.06 -4.29 -7.73
C ARG A 76 17.20 -4.02 -8.96
N ALA A 77 16.83 -4.95 -9.84
CA ALA A 77 16.02 -4.61 -11.03
C ALA A 77 16.55 -3.37 -11.83
N ASN A 78 17.84 -3.04 -11.70
CA ASN A 78 18.48 -1.81 -12.15
C ASN A 78 17.97 -0.46 -11.52
N ILE A 79 17.53 -0.48 -10.25
CA ILE A 79 17.03 0.69 -9.48
C ILE A 79 18.17 1.31 -8.66
N LYS A 80 18.66 2.48 -9.08
CA LYS A 80 19.75 3.19 -8.40
C LYS A 80 19.27 4.42 -7.65
N THR A 81 18.17 5.00 -8.11
CA THR A 81 17.60 6.24 -7.61
C THR A 81 16.13 6.06 -7.26
N GLU A 82 15.59 6.98 -6.45
CA GLU A 82 14.15 7.06 -6.21
C GLU A 82 13.38 7.20 -7.54
N SER A 83 13.93 7.93 -8.51
CA SER A 83 13.33 8.08 -9.83
C SER A 83 13.19 6.75 -10.58
N ASP A 84 14.18 5.86 -10.49
CA ASP A 84 14.11 4.55 -11.15
C ASP A 84 13.03 3.67 -10.51
N LEU A 85 12.94 3.71 -9.17
CA LEU A 85 11.89 3.01 -8.43
C LEU A 85 10.50 3.54 -8.82
N MET A 86 10.34 4.86 -8.90
CA MET A 86 9.07 5.48 -9.26
C MET A 86 8.68 5.19 -10.71
N LYS A 87 9.62 5.01 -11.64
CA LYS A 87 9.33 4.55 -13.01
C LYS A 87 8.77 3.12 -13.01
N LEU A 88 9.33 2.24 -12.20
CA LEU A 88 8.82 0.88 -12.04
C LEU A 88 7.39 0.90 -11.46
N PHE A 89 7.18 1.64 -10.37
CA PHE A 89 5.85 1.77 -9.75
C PHE A 89 4.84 2.43 -10.69
N CYS A 90 5.27 3.36 -11.53
CA CYS A 90 4.46 3.92 -12.62
C CYS A 90 3.96 2.83 -13.58
N ALA A 91 4.84 1.94 -14.06
CA ALA A 91 4.47 0.87 -14.98
C ALA A 91 3.49 -0.14 -14.32
N TRP A 92 3.72 -0.42 -13.04
CA TRP A 92 2.87 -1.30 -12.25
C TRP A 92 1.51 -0.70 -11.93
N LYS A 93 1.46 0.58 -11.55
CA LYS A 93 0.22 1.33 -11.37
C LYS A 93 -0.60 1.35 -12.66
N ARG A 94 0.03 1.54 -13.82
CA ARG A 94 -0.64 1.42 -15.11
C ARG A 94 -1.24 0.02 -15.30
N THR A 95 -0.45 -1.03 -15.06
CA THR A 95 -0.91 -2.42 -15.18
C THR A 95 -2.11 -2.70 -14.26
N PHE A 96 -2.08 -2.19 -13.03
CA PHE A 96 -3.19 -2.27 -12.10
C PHE A 96 -4.46 -1.65 -12.68
N PHE A 97 -4.42 -0.40 -13.15
CA PHE A 97 -5.60 0.25 -13.71
C PHE A 97 -6.09 -0.41 -15.01
N ASP A 98 -5.19 -0.93 -15.84
CA ASP A 98 -5.55 -1.70 -17.03
C ASP A 98 -6.30 -3.00 -16.66
N GLN A 99 -5.91 -3.68 -15.57
CA GLN A 99 -6.63 -4.84 -15.04
C GLN A 99 -7.98 -4.47 -14.43
N VAL A 100 -8.06 -3.39 -13.65
CA VAL A 100 -9.34 -2.88 -13.12
C VAL A 100 -10.29 -2.56 -14.26
N LYS A 101 -9.78 -1.94 -15.33
CA LYS A 101 -10.53 -1.65 -16.56
C LYS A 101 -11.09 -2.93 -17.19
N ALA A 102 -10.27 -3.96 -17.37
CA ALA A 102 -10.72 -5.25 -17.90
C ALA A 102 -11.84 -5.84 -17.03
N GLY A 103 -11.68 -5.83 -15.71
CA GLY A 103 -12.71 -6.31 -14.78
C GLY A 103 -14.03 -5.54 -14.86
N LEU A 104 -13.97 -4.20 -14.96
CA LEU A 104 -15.16 -3.36 -15.11
C LEU A 104 -15.90 -3.64 -16.43
N ILE A 105 -15.16 -3.77 -17.54
CA ILE A 105 -15.73 -4.09 -18.87
C ILE A 105 -16.40 -5.46 -18.86
N LEU A 106 -15.74 -6.48 -18.31
CA LEU A 106 -16.22 -7.86 -18.32
C LEU A 106 -17.47 -8.05 -17.45
N THR A 107 -17.52 -7.38 -16.30
CA THR A 107 -18.59 -7.62 -15.33
C THR A 107 -19.85 -6.81 -15.56
N LYS A 108 -19.76 -5.63 -16.20
CA LYS A 108 -20.87 -4.66 -16.39
C LYS A 108 -21.59 -4.20 -15.10
N GLN A 109 -21.36 -4.86 -13.96
CA GLN A 109 -21.98 -4.63 -12.66
C GLN A 109 -21.20 -3.61 -11.82
N GLY A 110 -19.99 -3.26 -12.25
CA GLY A 110 -19.07 -2.39 -11.51
C GLY A 110 -18.38 -3.09 -10.34
N ILE A 111 -17.40 -2.41 -9.76
CA ILE A 111 -16.71 -2.83 -8.53
C ILE A 111 -17.32 -2.01 -7.38
N SER A 112 -17.87 -2.67 -6.37
CA SER A 112 -18.46 -1.99 -5.20
C SER A 112 -17.46 -1.73 -4.09
N ASP A 113 -16.47 -2.62 -3.96
CA ASP A 113 -15.54 -2.64 -2.84
C ASP A 113 -14.12 -2.93 -3.34
N ILE A 114 -13.13 -2.27 -2.74
CA ILE A 114 -11.71 -2.54 -2.96
C ILE A 114 -11.08 -2.89 -1.61
N TYR A 115 -10.51 -4.08 -1.50
CA TYR A 115 -9.74 -4.52 -0.35
C TYR A 115 -8.26 -4.33 -0.64
N ILE A 116 -7.57 -3.54 0.16
CA ILE A 116 -6.12 -3.40 0.12
C ILE A 116 -5.57 -4.17 1.31
N ILE A 117 -5.00 -5.35 1.04
CA ILE A 117 -4.47 -6.26 2.06
C ILE A 117 -2.96 -6.14 2.11
N GLN A 118 -2.48 -5.45 3.13
CA GLN A 118 -1.09 -5.41 3.56
C GLN A 118 -0.77 -6.64 4.41
N HIS A 119 0.52 -6.91 4.64
CA HIS A 119 0.89 -8.03 5.50
C HIS A 119 2.20 -7.81 6.24
N GLU A 120 2.36 -8.58 7.32
CA GLU A 120 3.57 -8.67 8.13
C GLU A 120 4.74 -9.29 7.36
N ASN A 121 5.94 -8.77 7.65
CA ASN A 121 7.21 -9.20 7.11
C ASN A 121 7.21 -9.19 5.57
N CYS A 122 6.82 -8.05 5.01
CA CYS A 122 6.73 -7.86 3.56
C CYS A 122 8.11 -7.64 2.93
N GLY A 123 8.61 -8.63 2.20
CA GLY A 123 9.91 -8.56 1.53
C GLY A 123 10.06 -7.39 0.56
N ALA A 124 8.96 -6.88 -0.02
CA ALA A 124 9.00 -5.73 -0.91
C ALA A 124 9.39 -4.43 -0.19
N PHE A 125 9.00 -4.25 1.08
CA PHE A 125 9.40 -3.08 1.86
C PHE A 125 10.89 -3.11 2.18
N ARG A 126 11.44 -4.30 2.45
CA ARG A 126 12.89 -4.50 2.58
C ARG A 126 13.61 -4.20 1.27
N ILE A 127 13.15 -4.77 0.15
CA ILE A 127 13.78 -4.61 -1.17
C ILE A 127 13.76 -3.16 -1.65
N TYR A 128 12.60 -2.49 -1.59
CA TYR A 128 12.43 -1.16 -2.21
C TYR A 128 12.79 0.01 -1.30
N LEU A 129 12.67 -0.15 0.02
CA LEU A 129 12.91 0.93 0.98
C LEU A 129 14.16 0.69 1.84
N ASN A 130 14.87 -0.44 1.70
CA ASN A 130 15.96 -0.86 2.59
C ASN A 130 15.56 -0.87 4.09
N LYS A 131 14.27 -1.07 4.33
CA LYS A 131 13.73 -1.21 5.67
C LYS A 131 13.68 -2.68 5.99
N ASP A 132 14.79 -3.18 6.52
CA ASP A 132 14.78 -4.49 7.14
C ASP A 132 14.05 -4.38 8.47
N ILE A 133 12.77 -4.73 8.44
CA ILE A 133 11.85 -4.60 9.56
C ILE A 133 12.25 -5.57 10.68
N GLU A 134 12.89 -6.70 10.33
CA GLU A 134 13.35 -7.72 11.30
C GLU A 134 14.59 -7.28 12.07
N THR A 135 15.53 -6.54 11.46
CA THR A 135 16.85 -6.26 12.06
C THR A 135 17.13 -4.80 12.39
N LYS A 136 16.55 -3.81 11.67
CA LYS A 136 16.92 -2.39 11.86
C LYS A 136 16.03 -1.62 12.84
N CYS A 137 14.79 -2.07 13.07
CA CYS A 137 13.88 -1.41 14.02
C CYS A 137 14.25 -1.69 15.48
N CYS A 138 14.94 -2.79 15.72
CA CYS A 138 15.32 -3.25 17.04
C CYS A 138 16.81 -2.93 17.19
N GLY A 139 17.16 -1.82 17.83
CA GLY A 139 18.56 -1.56 18.23
C GLY A 139 19.04 -2.60 19.27
N GLU A 140 20.02 -2.26 20.11
CA GLU A 140 20.43 -3.13 21.24
C GLU A 140 19.30 -3.43 22.26
N THR A 141 18.10 -2.87 22.07
CA THR A 141 16.92 -3.13 22.90
C THR A 141 15.96 -4.07 22.17
N ASP A 142 15.80 -5.26 22.72
CA ASP A 142 14.99 -6.40 22.28
C ASP A 142 13.46 -6.13 22.37
N ASP A 143 12.99 -4.96 21.91
CA ASP A 143 11.57 -4.57 21.96
C ASP A 143 10.87 -4.90 20.64
N HIS A 144 10.51 -6.18 20.46
CA HIS A 144 9.77 -6.69 19.30
C HIS A 144 8.44 -5.96 19.06
N GLN A 145 7.80 -5.39 20.09
CA GLN A 145 6.53 -4.68 19.95
C GLN A 145 6.71 -3.34 19.23
N HIS A 146 7.82 -2.64 19.49
CA HIS A 146 8.15 -1.41 18.77
C HIS A 146 8.37 -1.66 17.27
N CYS A 147 9.08 -2.75 16.93
CA CYS A 147 9.36 -3.14 15.56
C CYS A 147 8.07 -3.47 14.78
N ALA A 148 7.14 -4.22 15.41
CA ALA A 148 5.83 -4.54 14.84
C ALA A 148 4.94 -3.29 14.63
N ASN A 149 4.89 -2.38 15.60
CA ASN A 149 4.11 -1.14 15.46
C ASN A 149 4.66 -0.26 14.32
N PHE A 150 5.98 -0.16 14.19
CA PHE A 150 6.60 0.60 13.11
C PHE A 150 6.28 0.04 11.72
N GLU A 151 6.29 -1.30 11.57
CA GLU A 151 5.85 -1.96 10.34
C GLU A 151 4.40 -1.61 10.01
N ILE A 152 3.50 -1.80 10.96
CA ILE A 152 2.07 -1.53 10.74
C ILE A 152 1.86 -0.05 10.38
N GLU A 153 2.51 0.90 11.07
CA GLU A 153 2.45 2.34 10.74
C GLU A 153 2.92 2.63 9.30
N LEU A 154 4.00 1.96 8.87
CA LEU A 154 4.54 2.10 7.52
C LEU A 154 3.54 1.57 6.48
N HIS A 155 3.03 0.35 6.66
CA HIS A 155 2.03 -0.24 5.79
C HIS A 155 0.73 0.58 5.76
N GLN A 156 0.28 1.07 6.93
CA GLN A 156 -0.89 1.93 7.07
C GLN A 156 -0.74 3.21 6.26
N TRP A 157 0.44 3.84 6.29
CA TRP A 157 0.70 5.05 5.51
C TRP A 157 0.54 4.82 4.00
N TYR A 158 1.18 3.78 3.45
CA TYR A 158 1.09 3.49 2.01
C TYR A 158 -0.32 3.04 1.60
N ALA A 159 -1.01 2.28 2.44
CA ALA A 159 -2.41 1.89 2.20
C ALA A 159 -3.34 3.12 2.16
N LYS A 160 -3.20 4.05 3.12
CA LYS A 160 -3.96 5.31 3.16
C LYS A 160 -3.63 6.21 1.96
N GLU A 161 -2.36 6.31 1.58
CA GLU A 161 -1.95 7.11 0.42
C GLU A 161 -2.47 6.52 -0.89
N PHE A 162 -2.50 5.20 -1.04
CA PHE A 162 -3.10 4.56 -2.21
C PHE A 162 -4.62 4.72 -2.25
N LYS A 163 -5.32 4.55 -1.11
CA LYS A 163 -6.75 4.86 -0.98
C LYS A 163 -7.07 6.28 -1.43
N ARG A 164 -6.30 7.27 -0.97
CA ARG A 164 -6.46 8.68 -1.36
C ARG A 164 -6.31 8.88 -2.87
N GLN A 165 -5.35 8.21 -3.51
CA GLN A 165 -5.14 8.28 -4.96
C GLN A 165 -6.31 7.67 -5.74
N ILE A 166 -6.77 6.48 -5.34
CA ILE A 166 -7.94 5.85 -5.97
C ILE A 166 -9.15 6.78 -5.85
N GLN A 167 -9.45 7.29 -4.65
CA GLN A 167 -10.58 8.19 -4.43
C GLN A 167 -10.50 9.47 -5.27
N ARG A 168 -9.30 10.05 -5.40
CA ARG A 168 -9.06 11.24 -6.23
C ARG A 168 -9.29 10.95 -7.72
N ASP A 169 -8.81 9.81 -8.22
CA ASP A 169 -8.72 9.56 -9.65
C ASP A 169 -9.88 8.71 -10.19
N TRP A 170 -10.67 8.07 -9.33
CA TRP A 170 -11.70 7.09 -9.72
C TRP A 170 -12.67 7.62 -10.76
N ASN A 171 -13.27 8.78 -10.52
CA ASN A 171 -14.27 9.36 -11.42
C ASN A 171 -13.66 9.72 -12.78
N GLY A 172 -12.40 10.17 -12.80
CA GLY A 172 -11.69 10.45 -14.06
C GLY A 172 -11.36 9.18 -14.82
N PHE A 173 -10.91 8.14 -14.11
CA PHE A 173 -10.63 6.82 -14.67
C PHE A 173 -11.87 6.18 -15.30
N VAL A 174 -12.98 6.16 -14.56
CA VAL A 174 -14.26 5.61 -15.00
C VAL A 174 -14.86 6.44 -16.13
N GLY A 175 -14.81 7.78 -16.05
CA GLY A 175 -15.33 8.64 -17.11
C GLY A 175 -14.65 8.35 -18.46
N LYS A 176 -13.32 8.21 -18.43
CA LYS A 176 -12.50 7.85 -19.60
C LYS A 176 -12.71 6.42 -20.10
N LEU A 177 -13.24 5.52 -19.26
CA LEU A 177 -13.51 4.13 -19.62
C LEU A 177 -14.67 4.01 -20.61
N PHE A 178 -15.66 4.88 -20.49
CA PHE A 178 -16.92 4.85 -21.25
C PHE A 178 -17.00 5.92 -22.34
N ASP A 179 -15.96 6.75 -22.51
CA ASP A 179 -15.80 7.57 -23.70
C ASP A 179 -15.29 6.69 -24.85
N ASP A 180 -16.03 6.66 -25.97
CA ASP A 180 -15.76 5.86 -27.19
C ASP A 180 -14.40 6.17 -27.87
N GLN A 181 -13.60 7.09 -27.31
CA GLN A 181 -12.31 7.55 -27.83
C GLN A 181 -11.10 7.21 -26.94
N TRP A 182 -11.13 6.12 -26.16
CA TRP A 182 -9.91 5.72 -25.43
C TRP A 182 -8.86 5.08 -26.35
N GLN A 183 -8.03 5.91 -27.00
CA GLN A 183 -6.82 5.46 -27.67
C GLN A 183 -5.89 4.79 -26.64
N SER A 184 -5.60 3.50 -26.84
CA SER A 184 -4.97 2.61 -25.86
C SER A 184 -3.49 2.92 -25.53
N SER A 185 -3.01 4.16 -25.66
CA SER A 185 -1.59 4.45 -25.46
C SER A 185 -1.19 5.83 -24.93
N LYS A 186 -2.09 6.82 -24.72
CA LYS A 186 -1.62 8.20 -24.42
C LYS A 186 -2.17 8.94 -23.20
N GLU A 187 -3.24 8.51 -22.53
CA GLU A 187 -3.97 9.44 -21.64
C GLU A 187 -4.23 9.00 -20.19
N PHE A 188 -3.44 8.08 -19.63
CA PHE A 188 -3.21 8.13 -18.18
C PHE A 188 -2.05 9.07 -17.92
N GLY A 189 -2.39 10.32 -17.59
CA GLY A 189 -1.47 11.41 -17.31
C GLY A 189 -0.53 11.08 -16.15
N ILE A 190 0.59 10.45 -16.49
CA ILE A 190 1.86 10.68 -15.82
C ILE A 190 2.47 11.83 -16.59
N LYS A 191 2.24 13.06 -16.11
CA LYS A 191 2.97 14.23 -16.59
C LYS A 191 4.42 14.12 -16.10
N CYS A 192 5.22 13.37 -16.84
CA CYS A 192 6.63 13.69 -17.03
C CYS A 192 6.70 14.31 -18.42
N GLU A 193 6.69 15.65 -18.45
CA GLU A 193 6.66 16.56 -19.60
C GLU A 193 5.30 16.84 -20.27
N ALA A 194 5.20 18.06 -20.79
CA ALA A 194 4.00 18.79 -21.14
C ALA A 194 3.72 18.77 -22.65
N ALA A 195 2.44 18.77 -23.04
CA ALA A 195 1.83 19.71 -24.00
C ALA A 195 0.37 19.32 -24.33
N ASP A 196 -0.33 20.30 -24.88
CA ASP A 196 -1.76 20.43 -25.23
C ASP A 196 -2.33 19.39 -26.21
N ASP A 197 -3.66 19.16 -26.20
CA ASP A 197 -4.59 19.65 -27.24
C ASP A 197 -6.05 19.18 -27.05
N GLN A 198 -6.92 19.66 -27.95
CA GLN A 198 -8.31 20.10 -27.79
C GLN A 198 -9.44 19.03 -27.76
N LYS A 199 -10.58 19.48 -27.21
CA LYS A 199 -11.85 18.76 -27.01
C LYS A 199 -12.73 18.66 -28.26
N ALA A 200 -13.43 17.53 -28.41
CA ALA A 200 -14.71 17.44 -29.11
C ALA A 200 -15.75 16.78 -28.21
N GLN A 201 -16.93 17.38 -28.08
CA GLN A 201 -18.05 16.90 -27.26
C GLN A 201 -19.04 16.09 -28.11
N THR A 202 -19.46 14.94 -27.60
CA THR A 202 -20.78 14.37 -27.91
C THR A 202 -21.42 13.88 -26.61
N LYS A 203 -22.71 14.19 -26.40
CA LYS A 203 -23.52 13.80 -25.24
C LYS A 203 -24.32 12.53 -25.54
N ARG A 204 -24.33 11.55 -24.63
CA ARG A 204 -25.39 10.52 -24.42
C ARG A 204 -25.35 10.00 -22.96
N PRO A 205 -26.36 9.19 -22.57
CA PRO A 205 -27.51 9.52 -21.74
C PRO A 205 -27.20 9.47 -20.23
N ASP A 206 -27.94 10.26 -19.45
CA ASP A 206 -27.85 10.28 -17.98
C ASP A 206 -28.46 9.02 -17.33
N ASP A 207 -27.99 8.79 -16.09
CA ASP A 207 -28.55 7.94 -15.03
C ASP A 207 -28.08 6.48 -14.91
N ASP A 208 -26.76 6.28 -14.81
CA ASP A 208 -26.17 5.48 -13.71
C ASP A 208 -24.64 5.61 -13.75
N LYS A 209 -24.09 6.74 -13.28
CA LYS A 209 -22.64 6.83 -13.08
C LYS A 209 -22.25 5.82 -12.00
N PRO A 210 -21.33 4.88 -12.25
CA PRO A 210 -20.98 3.88 -11.25
C PRO A 210 -20.39 4.59 -10.04
N LYS A 211 -21.03 4.37 -8.88
CA LYS A 211 -20.61 4.91 -7.59
C LYS A 211 -19.16 4.51 -7.31
N ALA A 212 -18.39 5.42 -6.72
CA ALA A 212 -17.04 5.10 -6.26
C ALA A 212 -17.09 3.94 -5.24
N PRO A 213 -16.15 2.97 -5.34
CA PRO A 213 -16.13 1.83 -4.46
C PRO A 213 -15.77 2.24 -3.04
N GLU A 214 -16.28 1.49 -2.08
CA GLU A 214 -15.80 1.55 -0.71
C GLU A 214 -14.41 0.89 -0.65
N ILE A 215 -13.48 1.46 0.12
CA ILE A 215 -12.08 0.99 0.15
C ILE A 215 -11.74 0.58 1.57
N HIS A 216 -11.50 -0.71 1.77
CA HIS A 216 -11.19 -1.34 3.03
C HIS A 216 -9.68 -1.57 3.14
N LEU A 217 -9.06 -1.12 4.23
CA LEU A 217 -7.63 -1.24 4.46
C LEU A 217 -7.39 -2.30 5.53
N LEU A 218 -6.72 -3.39 5.14
CA LEU A 218 -6.52 -4.55 6.00
C LEU A 218 -5.02 -4.86 6.11
N TYR A 219 -4.64 -5.43 7.25
CA TYR A 219 -3.29 -5.93 7.50
C TYR A 219 -3.37 -7.36 8.03
N MET A 220 -2.71 -8.28 7.35
CA MET A 220 -2.64 -9.69 7.71
C MET A 220 -1.31 -9.99 8.38
N ASN A 221 -1.33 -10.61 9.56
CA ASN A 221 -0.10 -11.15 10.14
C ASN A 221 0.18 -12.57 9.61
N LEU A 222 1.37 -13.12 9.89
CA LEU A 222 1.76 -14.46 9.42
C LEU A 222 1.00 -15.61 10.12
N ARG A 223 0.09 -15.30 11.04
CA ARG A 223 -0.85 -16.25 11.65
C ARG A 223 -2.24 -16.20 11.01
N GLY A 224 -2.40 -15.42 9.93
CA GLY A 224 -3.67 -15.22 9.22
C GLY A 224 -4.65 -14.29 9.95
N GLU A 225 -4.26 -13.64 11.05
CA GLU A 225 -5.12 -12.67 11.75
C GLU A 225 -5.16 -11.35 10.97
N MET A 226 -6.35 -10.75 10.84
CA MET A 226 -6.55 -9.51 10.11
C MET A 226 -6.83 -8.34 11.05
N LEU A 227 -6.18 -7.21 10.77
CA LEU A 227 -6.37 -5.94 11.45
C LEU A 227 -6.99 -4.93 10.49
N ASN A 228 -7.91 -4.12 10.99
CA ASN A 228 -8.41 -2.95 10.25
C ASN A 228 -7.40 -1.82 10.36
N LEU A 229 -6.72 -1.50 9.26
CA LEU A 229 -5.74 -0.41 9.22
C LEU A 229 -6.37 0.98 9.34
N GLU A 230 -7.69 1.14 9.20
CA GLU A 230 -8.34 2.43 9.41
C GLU A 230 -8.55 2.73 10.89
N GLU A 231 -8.80 1.69 11.67
CA GLU A 231 -9.10 1.76 13.11
C GLU A 231 -7.87 1.49 13.99
N TRP A 232 -6.79 0.98 13.40
CA TRP A 232 -5.57 0.68 14.14
C TRP A 232 -4.90 1.96 14.67
N GLU A 233 -4.65 1.96 15.97
CA GLU A 233 -3.86 2.96 16.68
C GLU A 233 -2.69 2.27 17.43
N PRO A 234 -1.51 2.89 17.48
CA PRO A 234 -0.39 2.36 18.25
C PRO A 234 -0.70 2.39 19.75
N ASP A 235 -0.36 1.34 20.50
CA ASP A 235 -0.54 1.32 21.96
C ASP A 235 0.29 2.46 22.62
N PRO A 236 -0.34 3.41 23.34
CA PRO A 236 0.36 4.54 23.94
C PRO A 236 1.43 4.15 24.97
N LYS A 237 1.47 2.90 25.46
CA LYS A 237 2.48 2.43 26.43
C LYS A 237 3.87 2.22 25.83
N THR A 238 4.00 2.09 24.50
CA THR A 238 5.29 1.80 23.85
C THR A 238 6.17 3.03 23.61
N TYR A 239 5.64 4.25 23.72
CA TYR A 239 6.38 5.49 23.44
C TYR A 239 7.09 6.13 24.64
N LYS A 240 7.09 5.50 25.82
CA LYS A 240 7.88 5.96 26.96
C LYS A 240 9.36 5.57 26.80
N VAL A 241 10.01 6.11 25.77
CA VAL A 241 11.47 6.24 25.77
C VAL A 241 11.82 7.10 26.98
N LYS A 242 12.44 6.49 27.99
CA LYS A 242 13.01 7.23 29.13
C LYS A 242 13.99 8.25 28.55
N GLU A 243 13.61 9.53 28.53
CA GLU A 243 14.57 10.61 28.38
C GLU A 243 15.70 10.37 29.39
N LYS A 244 16.88 9.98 28.92
CA LYS A 244 18.08 9.92 29.76
C LYS A 244 18.32 11.34 30.24
N LYS A 245 17.91 11.61 31.50
CA LYS A 245 18.38 12.75 32.29
C LYS A 245 19.89 12.84 32.12
N LYS A 246 20.37 13.83 31.38
CA LYS A 246 21.77 14.25 31.41
C LYS A 246 22.10 14.61 32.85
N SER A 247 22.75 13.70 33.57
CA SER A 247 23.32 13.99 34.88
C SER A 247 24.39 15.06 34.71
N LYS A 248 24.14 16.25 35.26
CA LYS A 248 25.13 17.31 35.48
C LYS A 248 26.31 16.70 36.24
N LYS A 249 27.46 16.56 35.59
CA LYS A 249 28.73 16.29 36.25
C LYS A 249 29.19 17.61 36.87
N SER A 250 29.06 17.75 38.19
CA SER A 250 29.65 18.85 38.95
C SER A 250 31.17 18.77 38.84
N LYS A 251 31.80 19.91 38.53
CA LYS A 251 33.24 20.14 38.68
C LYS A 251 33.49 20.45 40.15
N ASP A 252 34.05 19.50 40.89
CA ASP A 252 34.81 19.80 42.10
C ASP A 252 36.29 19.76 41.76
N ALA A 253 36.89 20.94 41.65
CA ALA A 253 38.33 21.11 41.60
C ALA A 253 38.85 21.13 43.04
N LYS A 254 39.57 20.07 43.43
CA LYS A 254 40.37 20.00 44.65
C LYS A 254 41.79 19.56 44.28
N LYS A 255 42.73 20.50 44.35
CA LYS A 255 44.19 20.35 44.47
C LYS A 255 44.68 21.75 44.89
N SER A 256 45.18 22.05 46.09
CA SER A 256 46.17 21.39 46.97
C SER A 256 47.47 21.05 46.23
N GLU A 257 48.28 22.08 46.02
CA GLU A 257 49.69 22.17 46.43
C GLU A 257 50.16 23.63 46.30
#